data_AF-A0A9X8MT44-F1
#
_entry.id   AF-A0A9X8MT44-F1
#
_cell.length_a   1.000
_cell.length_b   1.000
_cell.length_c   1.000
_cell.angle_alpha   90.00
_cell.angle_beta   90.00
_cell.angle_gamma   90.00
#
_symmetry.space_group_name_H-M   'P 1'
#
loop_
_entity.id
_entity.type
_entity.pdbx_description
1 polymer ?
#
loop_
_entity_poly.entity_id
_entity_poly.type
_entity_poly.pdbx_seq_one_letter_code
_entity_poly.pdbx_strand_id
1 'polypeptide(L)'
;MGARILTLQRQARELGRLRTGYTDGKRPMRSRTWVISSHAEHYVEAAAKAWGGTVESWTPLNSKIPQFRVITEAESIDALLPPGDPLSQYNEMWSGGGCQRRCNGETEQISRQACLCLAQFGEDWHQQPKGRVCSATSRINVMLPDMPDLGVWRAETHSFYAANEWGGTVDMVLSGTGGQGLVPVSLRIEPRQRVAGGQTKKFPVVVVEVRGITPRQALTGPLPTALALDPAGAEQPLALEAGRPDYIAEAEGALTSDDVRDVWRKAAKNGDVDPKGTDPLSKKLMALAALKDEEDKGPDEDGAYEAEVIEEAS
;
A
#
# COMPACT_ATOMS: atom_id res chain seq x y z
N MET A 1 9.50 28.06 -6.81
CA MET A 1 10.26 26.79 -6.81
C MET A 1 11.74 27.11 -6.67
N GLY A 2 12.44 26.50 -5.70
CA GLY A 2 13.89 26.71 -5.55
C GLY A 2 14.65 26.08 -6.72
N ALA A 3 15.68 26.77 -7.24
CA ALA A 3 16.55 26.21 -8.26
C ALA A 3 17.24 24.93 -7.76
N ARG A 4 17.45 23.98 -8.66
CA ARG A 4 18.15 22.71 -8.41
C ARG A 4 19.16 22.48 -9.53
N ILE A 5 20.27 21.83 -9.20
CA ILE A 5 21.29 21.47 -10.19
C ILE A 5 20.73 20.32 -11.04
N LEU A 6 20.52 20.57 -12.33
CA LEU A 6 19.91 19.60 -13.25
C LEU A 6 20.86 18.47 -13.66
N THR A 7 22.18 18.70 -13.57
CA THR A 7 23.21 17.71 -13.91
C THR A 7 23.44 16.66 -12.83
N LEU A 8 22.85 16.82 -11.65
CA LEU A 8 22.96 15.85 -10.56
C LEU A 8 21.78 14.90 -10.56
N GLN A 9 22.07 13.61 -10.44
CA GLN A 9 21.05 12.61 -10.16
C GLN A 9 20.45 12.91 -8.78
N ARG A 10 19.13 13.11 -8.73
CA ARG A 10 18.40 13.27 -7.47
C ARG A 10 18.33 11.90 -6.80
N GLN A 11 18.76 11.82 -5.55
CA GLN A 11 18.72 10.58 -4.77
C GLN A 11 18.19 10.87 -3.37
N ALA A 12 17.26 10.03 -2.91
CA ALA A 12 16.87 10.01 -1.52
C ALA A 12 18.01 9.43 -0.68
N ARG A 13 18.11 9.87 0.58
CA ARG A 13 19.12 9.36 1.51
C ARG A 13 18.85 7.88 1.82
N GLU A 14 19.88 7.04 1.68
CA GLU A 14 19.84 5.64 2.14
C GLU A 14 19.91 5.63 3.68
N LEU A 15 18.82 5.24 4.33
CA LEU A 15 18.74 5.12 5.80
C LEU A 15 19.36 3.81 6.28
N GLY A 16 19.28 2.77 5.47
CA GLY A 16 19.82 1.46 5.79
C GLY A 16 19.55 0.42 4.71
N ARG A 17 19.81 -0.85 5.06
CA ARG A 17 19.73 -1.98 4.13
C ARG A 17 18.87 -3.10 4.68
N LEU A 18 18.15 -3.73 3.76
CA LEU A 18 17.35 -4.94 3.99
C LEU A 18 18.09 -6.12 3.35
N ARG A 19 18.46 -7.12 4.15
CA ARG A 19 19.21 -8.30 3.69
C ARG A 19 18.47 -9.59 4.01
N THR A 20 18.68 -10.61 3.18
CA THR A 20 18.13 -11.97 3.34
C THR A 20 19.13 -12.96 3.95
N GLY A 21 20.20 -12.44 4.55
CA GLY A 21 21.26 -13.22 5.15
C GLY A 21 22.17 -12.38 6.02
N TYR A 22 22.90 -13.05 6.90
CA TYR A 22 23.85 -12.45 7.82
C TYR A 22 25.15 -13.26 7.81
N THR A 23 26.20 -12.71 8.40
CA THR A 23 27.45 -13.43 8.60
C THR A 23 27.58 -13.84 10.05
N ASP A 24 27.82 -15.12 10.27
CA ASP A 24 28.24 -15.68 11.56
C ASP A 24 29.75 -15.95 11.50
N GLY A 25 30.53 -15.07 12.15
CA GLY A 25 31.97 -14.97 11.95
C GLY A 25 32.33 -14.76 10.47
N LYS A 26 33.07 -15.72 9.89
CA LYS A 26 33.47 -15.71 8.46
C LYS A 26 32.50 -16.48 7.55
N ARG A 27 31.43 -17.07 8.10
CA ARG A 27 30.50 -17.92 7.35
C ARG A 27 29.24 -17.13 6.97
N PRO A 28 28.90 -17.03 5.68
CA PRO A 28 27.63 -16.44 5.27
C PRO A 28 26.49 -17.42 5.56
N MET A 29 25.50 -16.94 6.32
CA MET A 29 24.29 -17.65 6.69
C MET A 29 23.08 -17.05 5.99
N ARG A 30 22.14 -17.90 5.60
CA ARG A 30 20.84 -17.46 5.06
C ARG A 30 19.90 -17.18 6.22
N SER A 31 19.14 -16.12 6.10
CA SER A 31 18.08 -15.79 7.06
C SER A 31 16.73 -16.20 6.48
N ARG A 32 15.84 -16.69 7.35
CA ARG A 32 14.43 -16.91 7.02
C ARG A 32 13.65 -15.59 7.06
N THR A 33 14.05 -14.70 7.96
CA THR A 33 13.46 -13.39 8.20
C THR A 33 14.41 -12.27 7.74
N TRP A 34 13.94 -11.04 7.78
CA TRP A 34 14.74 -9.90 7.35
C TRP A 34 15.90 -9.59 8.30
N VAL A 35 17.03 -9.20 7.72
CA VAL A 35 18.15 -8.62 8.45
C VAL A 35 18.22 -7.14 8.08
N ILE A 36 17.82 -6.28 9.01
CA ILE A 36 17.79 -4.83 8.83
C ILE A 36 19.06 -4.26 9.45
N SER A 37 19.73 -3.35 8.74
CA SER A 37 20.94 -2.70 9.27
C SER A 37 21.01 -1.22 8.93
N SER A 38 21.63 -0.46 9.81
CA SER A 38 21.99 0.94 9.56
C SER A 38 23.28 1.34 10.27
N HIS A 39 23.84 2.48 9.88
CA HIS A 39 24.88 3.15 10.66
C HIS A 39 24.32 3.83 11.92
N ALA A 40 23.03 4.17 11.96
CA ALA A 40 22.43 4.78 13.13
C ALA A 40 21.61 3.75 13.92
N GLU A 41 21.90 3.65 15.21
CA GLU A 41 21.32 2.68 16.14
C GLU A 41 19.79 2.82 16.25
N HIS A 42 19.30 4.06 16.40
CA HIS A 42 17.87 4.34 16.57
C HIS A 42 16.98 3.83 15.42
N TYR A 43 17.49 3.76 14.18
CA TYR A 43 16.73 3.13 13.10
C TYR A 43 16.59 1.62 13.32
N VAL A 44 17.64 0.96 13.80
CA VAL A 44 17.65 -0.49 14.04
C VAL A 44 16.81 -0.84 15.27
N GLU A 45 16.80 0.01 16.29
CA GLU A 45 15.88 -0.09 17.44
C GLU A 45 14.42 0.04 17.02
N ALA A 46 14.10 1.02 16.15
CA ALA A 46 12.76 1.17 15.61
C ALA A 46 12.32 -0.07 14.80
N ALA A 47 13.23 -0.62 13.99
CA ALA A 47 13.00 -1.88 13.28
C ALA A 47 12.75 -3.05 14.24
N ALA A 48 13.54 -3.17 15.31
CA ALA A 48 13.34 -4.21 16.33
C ALA A 48 11.97 -4.07 17.02
N LYS A 49 11.53 -2.83 17.28
CA LYS A 49 10.20 -2.56 17.84
C LYS A 49 9.07 -2.92 16.86
N ALA A 50 9.25 -2.65 15.57
CA ALA A 50 8.22 -2.91 14.55
C ALA A 50 8.12 -4.39 14.17
N TRP A 51 9.24 -5.10 14.07
CA TRP A 51 9.29 -6.46 13.50
C TRP A 51 9.94 -7.52 14.41
N GLY A 52 10.17 -7.19 15.68
CA GLY A 52 10.81 -8.07 16.66
C GLY A 52 12.31 -8.24 16.45
N GLY A 53 12.93 -9.07 17.29
CA GLY A 53 14.37 -9.34 17.28
C GLY A 53 15.19 -8.51 18.26
N THR A 54 16.51 -8.72 18.24
CA THR A 54 17.46 -8.07 19.15
C THR A 54 18.48 -7.25 18.35
N VAL A 55 18.67 -6.00 18.76
CA VAL A 55 19.68 -5.10 18.16
C VAL A 55 21.07 -5.56 18.60
N GLU A 56 21.97 -5.67 17.63
CA GLU A 56 23.37 -5.96 17.89
C GLU A 56 24.30 -5.04 17.09
N SER A 57 25.42 -4.66 17.72
CA SER A 57 26.53 -4.03 17.02
C SER A 57 27.25 -5.08 16.17
N TRP A 58 27.46 -4.79 14.89
CA TRP A 58 28.08 -5.71 13.95
C TRP A 58 28.92 -4.97 12.93
N THR A 59 30.04 -5.57 12.52
CA THR A 59 30.85 -5.04 11.41
C THR A 59 30.67 -5.91 10.18
N PRO A 60 30.20 -5.34 9.05
CA PRO A 60 30.06 -6.09 7.81
C PRO A 60 31.36 -6.76 7.35
N LEU A 61 31.24 -7.95 6.77
CA LEU A 61 32.38 -8.61 6.15
C LEU A 61 32.98 -7.71 5.06
N ASN A 62 34.30 -7.54 5.09
CA ASN A 62 35.05 -6.63 4.20
C ASN A 62 34.79 -5.13 4.45
N SER A 63 34.16 -4.76 5.57
CA SER A 63 34.08 -3.38 6.05
C SER A 63 34.93 -3.21 7.32
N LYS A 64 35.42 -1.99 7.55
CA LYS A 64 36.05 -1.57 8.81
C LYS A 64 35.14 -0.67 9.65
N ILE A 65 33.95 -0.35 9.14
CA ILE A 65 33.03 0.59 9.78
C ILE A 65 31.99 -0.21 10.56
N PRO A 66 31.90 -0.05 11.89
CA PRO A 66 30.86 -0.69 12.68
C PRO A 66 29.49 -0.16 12.28
N GLN A 67 28.50 -1.05 12.34
CA GLN A 67 27.10 -0.79 12.05
C GLN A 67 26.24 -1.46 13.13
N PHE A 68 24.94 -1.18 13.08
CA PHE A 68 23.94 -1.87 13.89
C PHE A 68 23.10 -2.75 12.97
N ARG A 69 22.70 -3.91 13.46
CA ARG A 69 21.75 -4.77 12.77
C ARG A 69 20.74 -5.38 13.73
N VAL A 70 19.59 -5.77 13.18
CA VAL A 70 18.60 -6.62 13.84
C VAL A 70 18.22 -7.71 12.85
N ILE A 71 18.19 -8.94 13.36
CA ILE A 71 17.55 -10.06 12.67
C ILE A 71 16.11 -10.07 13.17
N THR A 72 15.15 -9.74 12.30
CA THR A 72 13.74 -9.60 12.67
C THR A 72 13.09 -10.95 12.88
N GLU A 73 11.89 -10.96 13.47
CA GLU A 73 11.03 -12.14 13.54
C GLU A 73 10.08 -12.21 12.33
N ALA A 74 9.87 -11.08 11.64
CA ALA A 74 9.03 -10.99 10.46
C ALA A 74 9.70 -11.50 9.17
N GLU A 75 9.00 -12.36 8.44
CA GLU A 75 9.36 -12.79 7.07
C GLU A 75 8.93 -11.79 6.00
N SER A 76 8.02 -10.87 6.35
CA SER A 76 7.44 -9.87 5.48
C SER A 76 7.57 -8.47 6.09
N ILE A 77 7.88 -7.48 5.26
CA ILE A 77 7.94 -6.07 5.66
C ILE A 77 7.02 -5.27 4.74
N ASP A 78 6.12 -4.50 5.35
CA ASP A 78 5.31 -3.52 4.64
C ASP A 78 6.17 -2.31 4.27
N ALA A 79 6.07 -1.89 3.02
CA ALA A 79 6.91 -0.84 2.44
C ALA A 79 6.15 -0.07 1.35
N LEU A 80 6.75 1.00 0.86
CA LEU A 80 6.24 1.79 -0.26
C LEU A 80 7.30 1.88 -1.34
N LEU A 81 6.91 1.69 -2.59
CA LEU A 81 7.76 2.07 -3.71
C LEU A 81 7.73 3.61 -3.85
N PRO A 82 8.90 4.27 -3.87
CA PRO A 82 8.99 5.71 -4.09
C PRO A 82 8.61 6.06 -5.55
N PRO A 83 8.26 7.32 -5.84
CA PRO A 83 8.05 7.77 -7.20
C PRO A 83 9.35 7.72 -8.01
N GLY A 84 9.21 7.59 -9.33
CA GLY A 84 10.30 7.29 -10.26
C GLY A 84 10.60 5.79 -10.31
N ASP A 85 11.74 5.44 -10.91
CA ASP A 85 12.19 4.04 -10.99
C ASP A 85 12.96 3.66 -9.70
N PRO A 86 12.39 2.81 -8.82
CA PRO A 86 13.05 2.39 -7.59
C PRO A 86 14.07 1.28 -7.80
N LEU A 87 14.14 0.69 -9.00
CA LEU A 87 14.87 -0.52 -9.29
C LEU A 87 16.17 -0.21 -10.06
N SER A 88 17.27 -0.77 -9.60
CA SER A 88 18.55 -0.76 -10.29
C SER A 88 19.02 -2.18 -10.50
N GLN A 89 19.21 -2.57 -11.76
CA GLN A 89 19.65 -3.92 -12.13
C GLN A 89 20.86 -3.88 -13.05
N TYR A 90 21.87 -4.66 -12.69
CA TYR A 90 23.07 -4.84 -13.50
C TYR A 90 23.66 -6.24 -13.30
N ASN A 91 24.29 -6.77 -14.34
CA ASN A 91 25.19 -7.91 -14.22
C ASN A 91 26.54 -7.39 -13.73
N GLU A 92 26.86 -7.64 -12.46
CA GLU A 92 28.04 -7.07 -11.80
C GLU A 92 29.06 -8.15 -11.45
N MET A 93 30.35 -7.88 -11.69
CA MET A 93 31.46 -8.68 -11.18
C MET A 93 32.23 -7.86 -10.15
N TRP A 94 32.21 -8.31 -8.89
CA TRP A 94 32.91 -7.65 -7.79
C TRP A 94 34.18 -8.42 -7.40
N SER A 95 35.25 -7.68 -7.12
CA SER A 95 36.47 -8.18 -6.48
C SER A 95 36.74 -7.40 -5.18
N GLY A 96 37.79 -7.77 -4.45
CA GLY A 96 38.25 -6.99 -3.28
C GLY A 96 38.65 -5.54 -3.63
N GLY A 97 38.96 -5.27 -4.90
CA GLY A 97 39.29 -3.93 -5.41
C GLY A 97 38.08 -3.16 -5.96
N GLY A 98 36.86 -3.68 -5.85
CA GLY A 98 35.63 -3.01 -6.30
C GLY A 98 34.96 -3.69 -7.50
N CYS A 99 34.04 -2.95 -8.12
CA CYS A 99 33.26 -3.43 -9.28
C CYS A 99 34.17 -3.47 -10.52
N GLN A 100 34.49 -4.68 -10.96
CA GLN A 100 35.34 -4.93 -12.13
C GLN A 100 34.56 -4.83 -13.44
N ARG A 101 33.26 -5.17 -13.40
CA ARG A 101 32.36 -5.16 -14.56
C ARG A 101 30.96 -4.80 -14.09
N ARG A 102 30.27 -3.96 -14.86
CA ARG A 102 28.85 -3.66 -14.71
C ARG A 102 28.21 -3.60 -16.08
N CYS A 103 27.34 -4.56 -16.42
CA CYS A 103 26.66 -4.56 -17.72
C CYS A 103 25.14 -4.60 -17.59
N ASN A 104 24.43 -4.06 -18.58
CA ASN A 104 22.96 -4.10 -18.68
C ASN A 104 22.44 -5.30 -19.51
N GLY A 105 23.30 -6.27 -19.82
CA GLY A 105 23.01 -7.40 -20.71
C GLY A 105 23.55 -7.21 -22.12
N GLU A 106 23.66 -5.96 -22.60
CA GLU A 106 24.16 -5.64 -23.93
C GLU A 106 25.49 -4.91 -23.90
N THR A 107 25.61 -3.90 -23.04
CA THR A 107 26.76 -3.00 -22.91
C THR A 107 27.32 -3.04 -21.50
N GLU A 108 28.65 -3.11 -21.39
CA GLU A 108 29.40 -2.96 -20.15
C GLU A 108 29.71 -1.47 -19.91
N GLN A 109 29.29 -0.93 -18.77
CA GLN A 109 29.23 0.50 -18.49
C GLN A 109 30.58 1.12 -18.13
N ILE A 110 31.54 0.34 -17.60
CA ILE A 110 32.84 0.87 -17.15
C ILE A 110 33.77 1.09 -18.36
N SER A 111 33.89 0.09 -19.22
CA SER A 111 34.71 0.05 -20.43
C SER A 111 33.98 0.50 -21.70
N ARG A 112 32.63 0.58 -21.66
CA ARG A 112 31.76 0.89 -22.80
C ARG A 112 31.86 -0.11 -23.96
N GLN A 113 32.20 -1.36 -23.64
CA GLN A 113 32.29 -2.47 -24.61
C GLN A 113 31.05 -3.38 -24.52
N ALA A 114 30.94 -4.36 -25.42
CA ALA A 114 29.88 -5.36 -25.36
C ALA A 114 29.90 -6.13 -24.02
N CYS A 115 28.72 -6.51 -23.52
CA CYS A 115 28.63 -7.23 -22.25
C CYS A 115 29.29 -8.61 -22.35
N LEU A 116 30.43 -8.76 -21.67
CA LEU A 116 31.20 -10.01 -21.64
C LEU A 116 30.49 -11.15 -20.91
N CYS A 117 29.57 -10.86 -19.99
CA CYS A 117 28.90 -11.89 -19.18
C CYS A 117 28.13 -12.87 -20.07
N LEU A 118 27.32 -12.35 -20.99
CA LEU A 118 26.57 -13.14 -21.97
C LEU A 118 27.47 -13.59 -23.13
N ALA A 119 28.28 -12.69 -23.68
CA ALA A 119 29.09 -12.98 -24.87
C ALA A 119 30.10 -14.12 -24.67
N GLN A 120 30.65 -14.27 -23.46
CA GLN A 120 31.65 -15.31 -23.15
C GLN A 120 31.04 -16.63 -22.66
N PHE A 121 29.89 -16.57 -21.97
CA PHE A 121 29.34 -17.73 -21.24
C PHE A 121 27.99 -18.21 -21.78
N GLY A 122 27.42 -17.55 -22.80
CA GLY A 122 26.12 -17.89 -23.38
C GLY A 122 24.93 -17.57 -22.47
N GLU A 123 23.73 -17.96 -22.87
CA GLU A 123 22.47 -17.65 -22.16
C GLU A 123 22.43 -18.23 -20.73
N ASP A 124 23.13 -19.34 -20.51
CA ASP A 124 23.26 -20.00 -19.21
C ASP A 124 24.38 -19.45 -18.32
N TRP A 125 24.91 -18.26 -18.61
CA TRP A 125 25.94 -17.62 -17.79
C TRP A 125 25.56 -17.56 -16.30
N HIS A 126 24.27 -17.37 -16.00
CA HIS A 126 23.74 -17.29 -14.64
C HIS A 126 23.87 -18.60 -13.83
N GLN A 127 24.13 -19.73 -14.50
CA GLN A 127 24.36 -21.03 -13.86
C GLN A 127 25.82 -21.25 -13.47
N GLN A 128 26.74 -20.40 -13.94
CA GLN A 128 28.16 -20.52 -13.65
C GLN A 128 28.46 -20.30 -12.15
N PRO A 129 29.56 -20.86 -11.62
CA PRO A 129 29.96 -20.63 -10.24
C PRO A 129 30.15 -19.15 -9.91
N LYS A 130 29.72 -18.75 -8.71
CA LYS A 130 29.93 -17.37 -8.20
C LYS A 130 31.41 -17.00 -8.27
N GLY A 131 31.69 -15.80 -8.75
CA GLY A 131 33.06 -15.28 -8.89
C GLY A 131 33.74 -15.62 -10.21
N ARG A 132 33.21 -16.56 -11.00
CA ARG A 132 33.72 -16.86 -12.36
C ARG A 132 33.15 -15.91 -13.41
N VAL A 133 31.88 -15.54 -13.25
CA VAL A 133 31.15 -14.60 -14.11
C VAL A 133 30.41 -13.58 -13.24
N CYS A 134 29.88 -12.55 -13.90
CA CYS A 134 29.00 -11.55 -13.31
C CYS A 134 27.83 -12.19 -12.54
N SER A 135 27.29 -11.49 -11.55
CA SER A 135 26.05 -11.87 -10.86
C SER A 135 24.95 -10.88 -11.22
N ALA A 136 23.74 -11.40 -11.47
CA ALA A 136 22.54 -10.58 -11.64
C ALA A 136 22.24 -9.86 -10.32
N THR A 137 22.58 -8.58 -10.24
CA THR A 137 22.47 -7.80 -9.01
C THR A 137 21.35 -6.80 -9.14
N SER A 138 20.33 -6.97 -8.31
CA SER A 138 19.15 -6.11 -8.26
C SER A 138 19.10 -5.38 -6.93
N ARG A 139 18.85 -4.08 -6.98
CA ARG A 139 18.69 -3.20 -5.84
C ARG A 139 17.38 -2.47 -5.97
N ILE A 140 16.49 -2.64 -5.01
CA ILE A 140 15.23 -1.92 -4.96
C ILE A 140 15.25 -0.99 -3.75
N ASN A 141 14.92 0.27 -3.98
CA ASN A 141 14.77 1.27 -2.94
C ASN A 141 13.31 1.33 -2.53
N VAL A 142 13.05 1.19 -1.23
CA VAL A 142 11.71 1.26 -0.65
C VAL A 142 11.66 2.25 0.50
N MET A 143 10.52 2.87 0.74
CA MET A 143 10.26 3.63 1.97
C MET A 143 9.58 2.72 2.98
N LEU A 144 9.94 2.84 4.26
CA LEU A 144 9.30 2.09 5.34
C LEU A 144 8.45 3.08 6.15
N PRO A 145 7.11 3.05 6.04
CA PRO A 145 6.24 4.09 6.58
C PRO A 145 6.28 4.17 8.12
N ASP A 146 6.50 3.05 8.79
CA ASP A 146 6.53 2.97 10.26
C ASP A 146 7.93 3.26 10.86
N MET A 147 8.90 3.59 10.01
CA MET A 147 10.28 3.86 10.42
C MET A 147 10.53 5.37 10.57
N PRO A 148 11.40 5.78 11.49
CA PRO A 148 11.74 7.19 11.64
C PRO A 148 12.54 7.70 10.45
N ASP A 149 12.38 8.99 10.15
CA ASP A 149 13.04 9.76 9.09
C ASP A 149 12.52 9.50 7.65
N LEU A 150 12.73 10.48 6.78
CA LEU A 150 12.35 10.43 5.37
C LEU A 150 13.55 10.02 4.52
N GLY A 151 13.49 8.80 3.97
CA GLY A 151 14.53 8.28 3.11
C GLY A 151 14.17 6.92 2.55
N VAL A 152 15.16 6.22 2.02
CA VAL A 152 14.97 4.90 1.41
C VAL A 152 15.80 3.84 2.12
N TRP A 153 15.24 2.64 2.16
CA TRP A 153 15.88 1.41 2.55
C TRP A 153 16.17 0.59 1.31
N ARG A 154 17.38 0.06 1.22
CA ARG A 154 17.80 -0.69 0.02
C ARG A 154 17.73 -2.18 0.28
N ALA A 155 16.87 -2.88 -0.44
CA ALA A 155 16.90 -4.33 -0.53
C ALA A 155 17.78 -4.75 -1.72
N GLU A 156 18.68 -5.71 -1.51
CA GLU A 156 19.64 -6.17 -2.52
C GLU A 156 19.57 -7.69 -2.67
N THR A 157 19.51 -8.16 -3.91
CA THR A 157 19.55 -9.58 -4.26
C THR A 157 20.54 -9.83 -5.40
N HIS A 158 21.23 -10.98 -5.33
CA HIS A 158 22.13 -11.47 -6.37
C HIS A 158 21.56 -12.72 -7.07
N SER A 159 20.26 -12.97 -6.94
CA SER A 159 19.58 -14.10 -7.56
C SER A 159 19.09 -13.72 -8.95
N PHE A 160 19.46 -14.50 -9.96
CA PHE A 160 18.98 -14.33 -11.33
C PHE A 160 17.45 -14.37 -11.42
N TYR A 161 16.80 -15.32 -10.73
CA TYR A 161 15.35 -15.45 -10.76
C TYR A 161 14.63 -14.30 -10.04
N ALA A 162 15.19 -13.85 -8.90
CA ALA A 162 14.63 -12.71 -8.19
C ALA A 162 14.78 -11.42 -9.01
N ALA A 163 15.88 -11.28 -9.76
CA ALA A 163 16.07 -10.15 -10.67
C ALA A 163 14.96 -10.09 -11.73
N ASN A 164 14.64 -11.21 -12.36
CA ASN A 164 13.56 -11.25 -13.37
C ASN A 164 12.20 -10.90 -12.78
N GLU A 165 11.87 -11.43 -11.58
CA GLU A 165 10.60 -11.13 -10.91
C GLU A 165 10.48 -9.66 -10.51
N TRP A 166 11.57 -9.06 -9.98
CA TRP A 166 11.56 -7.65 -9.59
C TRP A 166 11.38 -6.71 -10.77
N GLY A 167 12.05 -7.00 -11.90
CA GLY A 167 11.86 -6.22 -13.14
C GLY A 167 10.40 -6.22 -13.58
N GLY A 168 9.80 -7.40 -13.70
CA GLY A 168 8.40 -7.53 -14.13
C GLY A 168 7.41 -6.82 -13.20
N THR A 169 7.55 -6.97 -11.88
CA THR A 169 6.65 -6.32 -10.92
C THR A 169 6.79 -4.80 -10.95
N VAL A 170 8.02 -4.28 -10.97
CA VAL A 170 8.25 -2.82 -10.98
C VAL A 170 7.79 -2.22 -12.29
N ASP A 171 8.07 -2.84 -13.43
CA ASP A 171 7.63 -2.34 -14.74
C ASP A 171 6.10 -2.28 -14.85
N MET A 172 5.40 -3.27 -14.29
CA MET A 172 3.93 -3.28 -14.24
C MET A 172 3.40 -2.12 -13.40
N VAL A 173 4.00 -1.87 -12.23
CA VAL A 173 3.64 -0.75 -11.36
C VAL A 173 3.91 0.60 -12.04
N LEU A 174 5.09 0.77 -12.64
CA LEU A 174 5.46 1.98 -13.36
C LEU A 174 4.54 2.25 -14.55
N SER A 175 4.13 1.20 -15.27
CA SER A 175 3.18 1.30 -16.38
C SER A 175 1.80 1.76 -15.91
N GLY A 176 1.34 1.30 -14.74
CA GLY A 176 0.06 1.70 -14.16
C GLY A 176 0.03 3.13 -13.61
N THR A 177 1.13 3.59 -13.04
CA THR A 177 1.20 4.89 -12.34
C THR A 177 1.90 5.99 -13.12
N GLY A 178 2.53 5.67 -14.25
CA GLY A 178 3.45 6.58 -14.95
C GLY A 178 4.68 6.94 -14.11
N GLY A 179 5.06 6.07 -13.17
CA GLY A 179 6.12 6.32 -12.19
C GLY A 179 5.82 7.45 -11.20
N GLN A 180 4.54 7.77 -11.00
CA GLN A 180 4.11 8.81 -10.07
C GLN A 180 3.44 8.19 -8.84
N GLY A 181 3.46 8.94 -7.72
CA GLY A 181 2.84 8.51 -6.48
C GLY A 181 3.63 7.44 -5.73
N LEU A 182 3.08 7.05 -4.59
CA LEU A 182 3.61 5.97 -3.74
C LEU A 182 2.78 4.72 -3.97
N VAL A 183 3.43 3.56 -4.01
CA VAL A 183 2.74 2.29 -4.21
C VAL A 183 2.98 1.39 -3.01
N PRO A 184 1.91 1.00 -2.28
CA PRO A 184 2.04 0.11 -1.14
C PRO A 184 2.44 -1.30 -1.60
N VAL A 185 3.51 -1.82 -1.01
CA VAL A 185 4.03 -3.15 -1.29
C VAL A 185 4.37 -3.89 -0.01
N SER A 186 4.40 -5.21 -0.10
CA SER A 186 4.94 -6.10 0.91
C SER A 186 6.17 -6.79 0.34
N LEU A 187 7.27 -6.75 1.10
CA LEU A 187 8.52 -7.43 0.80
C LEU A 187 8.62 -8.73 1.60
N ARG A 188 8.36 -9.87 0.96
CA ARG A 188 8.29 -11.18 1.61
C ARG A 188 9.48 -12.06 1.23
N ILE A 189 10.10 -12.70 2.22
CA ILE A 189 11.13 -13.73 1.97
C ILE A 189 10.43 -15.09 1.80
N GLU A 190 10.48 -15.62 0.57
CA GLU A 190 9.93 -16.92 0.23
C GLU A 190 11.05 -17.95 0.02
N PRO A 191 11.16 -19.00 0.86
CA PRO A 191 12.13 -20.06 0.65
C PRO A 191 11.68 -20.96 -0.50
N ARG A 192 12.41 -20.95 -1.60
CA ARG A 192 12.17 -21.85 -2.74
C ARG A 192 13.21 -22.96 -2.81
N GLN A 193 12.88 -24.03 -3.52
CA GLN A 193 13.79 -25.15 -3.78
C GLN A 193 13.87 -25.45 -5.27
N ARG A 194 15.07 -25.82 -5.73
CA ARG A 194 15.33 -26.30 -7.09
C ARG A 194 16.28 -27.48 -7.04
N VAL A 195 16.08 -28.45 -7.92
CA VAL A 195 17.09 -29.48 -8.22
C VAL A 195 18.04 -28.94 -9.28
N ALA A 196 19.33 -28.86 -8.96
CA ALA A 196 20.38 -28.45 -9.89
C ALA A 196 21.56 -29.40 -9.76
N GLY A 197 21.96 -30.04 -10.86
CA GLY A 197 23.04 -31.03 -10.85
C GLY A 197 22.78 -32.22 -9.90
N GLY A 198 21.53 -32.70 -9.83
CA GLY A 198 21.14 -33.82 -8.96
C GLY A 198 21.02 -33.50 -7.47
N GLN A 199 21.25 -32.24 -7.04
CA GLN A 199 21.13 -31.81 -5.65
C GLN A 199 20.00 -30.80 -5.47
N THR A 200 19.19 -30.98 -4.43
CA THR A 200 18.16 -30.01 -4.03
C THR A 200 18.81 -28.83 -3.31
N LYS A 201 18.76 -27.65 -3.94
CA LYS A 201 19.21 -26.38 -3.37
C LYS A 201 18.00 -25.56 -2.96
N LYS A 202 17.89 -25.26 -1.66
CA LYS A 202 16.97 -24.25 -1.14
C LYS A 202 17.58 -22.86 -1.31
N PHE A 203 16.80 -21.81 -1.56
CA PHE A 203 17.28 -20.42 -1.63
C PHE A 203 16.15 -19.44 -1.29
N PRO A 204 16.45 -18.35 -0.55
CA PRO A 204 15.46 -17.30 -0.31
C PRO A 204 15.26 -16.45 -1.58
N VAL A 205 14.00 -16.22 -1.94
CA VAL A 205 13.59 -15.25 -2.97
C VAL A 205 12.83 -14.15 -2.27
N VAL A 206 13.15 -12.89 -2.60
CA VAL A 206 12.36 -11.76 -2.13
C VAL A 206 11.26 -11.52 -3.15
N VAL A 207 10.02 -11.65 -2.72
CA VAL A 207 8.84 -11.35 -3.54
C VAL A 207 8.38 -9.95 -3.19
N VAL A 208 8.03 -9.17 -4.22
CA VAL A 208 7.41 -7.84 -4.08
C VAL A 208 5.94 -8.00 -4.44
N GLU A 209 5.06 -7.82 -3.46
CA GLU A 209 3.61 -7.99 -3.62
C GLU A 209 2.92 -6.64 -3.44
N VAL A 210 2.00 -6.26 -4.32
CA VAL A 210 1.21 -5.03 -4.16
C VAL A 210 0.21 -5.24 -3.01
N ARG A 211 0.20 -4.34 -2.02
CA ARG A 211 -0.52 -4.53 -0.75
C ARG A 211 -1.83 -3.72 -0.72
N GLY A 212 -2.92 -4.38 -0.34
CA GLY A 212 -4.19 -3.75 0.05
C GLY A 212 -4.89 -2.94 -1.06
N ILE A 213 -4.48 -3.13 -2.31
CA ILE A 213 -5.15 -2.55 -3.48
C ILE A 213 -5.29 -3.61 -4.56
N THR A 214 -6.35 -3.52 -5.34
CA THR A 214 -6.57 -4.41 -6.48
C THR A 214 -5.66 -4.03 -7.64
N PRO A 215 -5.32 -4.98 -8.55
CA PRO A 215 -4.62 -4.64 -9.80
C PRO A 215 -5.33 -3.57 -10.60
N ARG A 216 -6.68 -3.53 -10.57
CA ARG A 216 -7.46 -2.45 -11.18
C ARG A 216 -7.07 -1.09 -10.61
N GLN A 217 -7.08 -0.94 -9.29
CA GLN A 217 -6.72 0.32 -8.62
C GLN A 217 -5.25 0.70 -8.87
N ALA A 218 -4.34 -0.28 -8.84
CA ALA A 218 -2.92 -0.06 -9.08
C ALA A 218 -2.61 0.41 -10.52
N LEU A 219 -3.43 -0.01 -11.49
CA LEU A 219 -3.22 0.27 -12.92
C LEU A 219 -4.07 1.45 -13.44
N THR A 220 -4.98 2.01 -12.65
CA THR A 220 -5.82 3.16 -13.03
C THR A 220 -5.15 4.52 -12.84
N GLY A 221 -3.95 4.56 -12.26
CA GLY A 221 -3.17 5.78 -12.05
C GLY A 221 -2.56 5.88 -10.65
N PRO A 222 -1.91 7.01 -10.33
CA PRO A 222 -1.29 7.24 -9.02
C PRO A 222 -2.33 7.21 -7.90
N LEU A 223 -1.99 6.52 -6.81
CA LEU A 223 -2.85 6.44 -5.62
C LEU A 223 -2.76 7.72 -4.79
N PRO A 224 -3.86 8.13 -4.12
CA PRO A 224 -3.80 9.11 -3.05
C PRO A 224 -2.80 8.67 -1.98
N THR A 225 -1.97 9.60 -1.48
CA THR A 225 -0.96 9.29 -0.46
C THR A 225 -1.55 8.65 0.80
N ALA A 226 -2.73 9.08 1.24
CA ALA A 226 -3.42 8.49 2.39
C ALA A 226 -3.71 6.99 2.17
N LEU A 227 -4.19 6.63 0.97
CA LEU A 227 -4.45 5.24 0.57
C LEU A 227 -3.15 4.43 0.44
N ALA A 228 -2.06 5.05 -0.01
CA ALA A 228 -0.76 4.38 -0.08
C ALA A 228 -0.16 4.11 1.30
N LEU A 229 -0.33 5.04 2.26
CA LEU A 229 0.16 4.89 3.63
C LEU A 229 -0.67 3.87 4.42
N ASP A 230 -1.99 3.89 4.26
CA ASP A 230 -2.92 2.97 4.91
C ASP A 230 -3.91 2.34 3.90
N PRO A 231 -3.46 1.36 3.11
CA PRO A 231 -4.32 0.67 2.15
C PRO A 231 -5.39 -0.21 2.82
N ALA A 232 -5.23 -0.56 4.10
CA ALA A 232 -6.24 -1.30 4.86
C ALA A 232 -7.33 -0.37 5.41
N GLY A 233 -7.01 0.87 5.74
CA GLY A 233 -7.96 1.90 6.18
C GLY A 233 -8.97 2.33 5.11
N ALA A 234 -8.72 2.01 3.84
CA ALA A 234 -9.62 2.27 2.72
C ALA A 234 -10.92 1.47 2.74
N GLU A 235 -10.96 0.36 3.48
CA GLU A 235 -12.19 -0.40 3.73
C GLU A 235 -13.06 0.21 4.83
N GLN A 236 -12.60 1.25 5.53
CA GLN A 236 -13.54 2.04 6.32
C GLN A 236 -14.31 2.93 5.35
N PRO A 237 -15.61 2.67 5.09
CA PRO A 237 -16.42 3.68 4.46
C PRO A 237 -16.21 4.94 5.31
N LEU A 238 -15.73 6.02 4.67
CA LEU A 238 -15.84 7.35 5.25
C LEU A 238 -17.24 7.40 5.83
N ALA A 239 -17.35 7.57 7.15
CA ALA A 239 -18.62 7.85 7.77
C ALA A 239 -19.08 9.16 7.14
N LEU A 240 -19.85 9.05 6.06
CA LEU A 240 -20.74 10.11 5.64
C LEU A 240 -21.53 10.39 6.91
N GLU A 241 -21.33 11.56 7.51
CA GLU A 241 -22.33 12.06 8.46
C GLU A 241 -23.65 11.87 7.74
N ALA A 242 -24.49 10.97 8.26
CA ALA A 242 -25.78 10.71 7.66
C ALA A 242 -26.48 12.07 7.63
N GLY A 243 -26.52 12.69 6.44
CA GLY A 243 -27.20 13.95 6.25
C GLY A 243 -28.59 13.77 6.81
N ARG A 244 -28.97 14.65 7.75
CA ARG A 244 -30.27 14.64 8.40
C ARG A 244 -31.35 14.32 7.35
N PRO A 245 -32.16 13.26 7.53
CA PRO A 245 -33.18 12.89 6.56
C PRO A 245 -34.07 14.09 6.25
N ASP A 246 -34.39 14.32 4.97
CA ASP A 246 -35.31 15.37 4.57
C ASP A 246 -36.75 14.95 4.88
N TYR A 247 -37.15 15.19 6.14
CA TYR A 247 -38.48 14.87 6.63
C TYR A 247 -39.60 15.61 5.90
N ILE A 248 -39.31 16.76 5.27
CA ILE A 248 -40.32 17.48 4.50
C ILE A 248 -40.60 16.75 3.19
N ALA A 249 -39.56 16.33 2.46
CA ALA A 249 -39.72 15.54 1.25
C ALA A 249 -40.43 14.20 1.52
N GLU A 250 -40.14 13.55 2.65
CA GLU A 250 -40.82 12.30 3.05
C GLU A 250 -42.31 12.54 3.38
N ALA A 251 -42.64 13.67 4.01
CA ALA A 251 -44.02 14.06 4.32
C ALA A 251 -44.82 14.55 3.10
N GLU A 252 -44.18 15.21 2.12
CA GLU A 252 -44.84 15.62 0.88
C GLU A 252 -45.22 14.41 0.00
N GLY A 253 -44.45 13.31 0.08
CA GLY A 253 -44.75 12.05 -0.59
C GLY A 253 -45.74 11.14 0.15
N ALA A 254 -46.20 11.55 1.34
CA ALA A 254 -47.14 10.76 2.14
C ALA A 254 -48.56 10.83 1.55
N LEU A 255 -49.28 9.70 1.59
CA LEU A 255 -50.61 9.58 1.01
C LEU A 255 -51.69 10.07 1.99
N THR A 256 -51.50 9.84 3.28
CA THR A 256 -52.49 10.18 4.32
C THR A 256 -51.90 11.09 5.40
N SER A 257 -52.76 11.72 6.20
CA SER A 257 -52.32 12.53 7.33
C SER A 257 -51.61 11.72 8.42
N ASP A 258 -51.98 10.44 8.59
CA ASP A 258 -51.34 9.53 9.55
C ASP A 258 -49.91 9.16 9.12
N ASP A 259 -49.66 9.00 7.82
CA ASP A 259 -48.31 8.80 7.28
C ASP A 259 -47.41 10.01 7.57
N VAL A 260 -47.94 11.24 7.45
CA VAL A 260 -47.19 12.47 7.82
C VAL A 260 -46.88 12.50 9.32
N ARG A 261 -47.80 12.03 10.17
CA ARG A 261 -47.58 11.91 11.62
C ARG A 261 -46.56 10.84 11.97
N ASP A 262 -46.44 9.77 11.18
CA ASP A 262 -45.37 8.77 11.30
C ASP A 262 -43.99 9.37 10.98
N VAL A 263 -43.90 10.19 9.93
CA VAL A 263 -42.67 10.93 9.59
C VAL A 263 -42.27 11.88 10.73
N TRP A 264 -43.23 12.58 11.35
CA TRP A 264 -42.97 13.40 12.53
C TRP A 264 -42.49 12.58 13.73
N ARG A 265 -43.11 11.43 14.03
CA ARG A 265 -42.67 10.52 15.11
C ARG A 265 -41.26 9.98 14.87
N LYS A 266 -40.91 9.68 13.62
CA LYS A 266 -39.56 9.28 13.20
C LYS A 266 -38.55 10.39 13.42
N ALA A 267 -38.88 11.63 13.06
CA ALA A 267 -38.04 12.80 13.33
C ALA A 267 -37.87 13.05 14.83
N ALA A 268 -38.92 12.89 15.63
CA ALA A 268 -38.89 13.11 17.09
C ALA A 268 -38.02 12.07 17.79
N LYS A 269 -38.11 10.80 17.37
CA LYS A 269 -37.27 9.71 17.86
C LYS A 269 -35.78 9.94 17.56
N ASN A 270 -35.47 10.58 16.44
CA ASN A 270 -34.09 10.93 16.06
C ASN A 270 -33.59 12.23 16.71
N GLY A 271 -34.43 12.94 17.47
CA GLY A 271 -34.07 14.21 18.11
C GLY A 271 -34.04 15.40 17.16
N ASP A 272 -34.57 15.25 15.94
CA ASP A 272 -34.55 16.28 14.90
C ASP A 272 -35.69 17.31 15.07
N VAL A 273 -36.73 16.98 15.83
CA VAL A 273 -37.84 17.87 16.19
C VAL A 273 -38.07 17.92 17.69
N ASP A 274 -38.59 19.03 18.20
CA ASP A 274 -38.94 19.19 19.61
C ASP A 274 -40.20 18.36 19.92
N PRO A 275 -40.19 17.50 20.96
CA PRO A 275 -41.37 16.74 21.39
C PRO A 275 -42.61 17.60 21.68
N LYS A 276 -42.43 18.89 21.95
CA LYS A 276 -43.53 19.86 22.18
C LYS A 276 -44.06 20.49 20.89
N GLY A 277 -43.53 20.16 19.72
CA GLY A 277 -43.99 20.64 18.42
C GLY A 277 -43.72 22.13 18.17
N THR A 278 -42.80 22.73 18.92
CA THR A 278 -42.52 24.18 18.92
C THR A 278 -41.58 24.61 17.80
N ASP A 279 -40.80 23.67 17.25
CA ASP A 279 -39.79 23.95 16.24
C ASP A 279 -40.40 24.15 14.84
N PRO A 280 -39.68 24.85 13.93
CA PRO A 280 -40.17 25.14 12.58
C PRO A 280 -40.47 23.89 11.74
N LEU A 281 -39.76 22.78 11.95
CA LEU A 281 -39.96 21.55 11.19
C LEU A 281 -41.23 20.83 11.64
N SER A 282 -41.45 20.71 12.96
CA SER A 282 -42.72 20.22 13.53
C SER A 282 -43.93 20.98 12.99
N LYS A 283 -43.85 22.32 12.96
CA LYS A 283 -44.97 23.14 12.47
C LYS A 283 -45.29 22.88 11.00
N LYS A 284 -44.27 22.68 10.16
CA LYS A 284 -44.45 22.35 8.74
C LYS A 284 -45.05 20.96 8.54
N LEU A 285 -44.57 19.96 9.29
CA LEU A 285 -45.12 18.60 9.24
C LEU A 285 -46.58 18.56 9.71
N MET A 286 -46.93 19.29 10.77
CA MET A 286 -48.31 19.40 11.24
C MET A 286 -49.21 20.15 10.25
N ALA A 287 -48.69 21.16 9.55
CA ALA A 287 -49.43 21.85 8.49
C ALA A 287 -49.69 20.94 7.28
N LEU A 288 -48.72 20.10 6.90
CA LEU A 288 -48.90 19.09 5.84
C LEU A 288 -49.92 18.03 6.24
N ALA A 289 -49.90 17.55 7.49
CA ALA A 289 -50.91 16.62 7.99
C ALA A 289 -52.31 17.23 7.97
N ALA A 290 -52.46 18.50 8.35
CA ALA A 290 -53.74 19.21 8.32
C ALA A 290 -54.27 19.41 6.89
N LEU A 291 -53.38 19.67 5.92
CA LEU A 291 -53.76 19.73 4.50
C LEU A 291 -54.27 18.37 4.00
N LYS A 292 -53.61 17.27 4.40
CA LYS A 292 -54.06 15.91 4.05
C LYS A 292 -55.39 15.54 4.71
N ASP A 293 -55.62 15.96 5.96
CA ASP A 293 -56.91 15.82 6.65
C ASP A 293 -58.04 16.61 5.98
N GLU A 294 -57.74 17.66 5.21
CA GLU A 294 -58.73 18.39 4.40
C GLU A 294 -58.94 17.77 3.02
N GLU A 295 -57.90 17.20 2.40
CA GLU A 295 -58.00 16.43 1.15
C GLU A 295 -58.82 15.14 1.33
N ASP A 296 -58.67 14.44 2.46
CA ASP A 296 -59.44 13.22 2.80
C ASP A 296 -60.92 13.51 3.15
N LYS A 297 -61.32 14.78 3.30
CA LYS A 297 -62.74 15.19 3.44
C LYS A 297 -63.42 15.45 2.09
N GLY A 298 -62.70 15.27 0.99
CA GLY A 298 -63.27 15.23 -0.34
C GLY A 298 -64.13 13.97 -0.55
N PRO A 299 -65.05 13.98 -1.53
CA PRO A 299 -65.79 12.77 -1.87
C PRO A 299 -64.81 11.67 -2.30
N ASP A 300 -65.11 10.42 -1.93
CA ASP A 300 -64.35 9.25 -2.39
C ASP A 300 -64.37 9.11 -3.92
N GLU A 301 -63.59 8.18 -4.49
CA GLU A 301 -63.54 7.93 -5.95
C GLU A 301 -64.92 7.67 -6.58
N ASP A 302 -65.94 7.37 -5.77
CA ASP A 302 -67.33 7.12 -6.17
C ASP A 302 -68.30 8.30 -5.93
N GLY A 303 -67.83 9.45 -5.42
CA GLY A 303 -68.61 10.68 -5.30
C GLY A 303 -69.52 10.76 -4.06
N ALA A 304 -69.30 9.93 -3.03
CA ALA A 304 -70.10 9.93 -1.81
C ALA A 304 -69.43 10.75 -0.69
N TYR A 305 -70.23 11.55 0.02
CA TYR A 305 -69.81 12.19 1.28
C TYR A 305 -70.21 11.28 2.45
N GLU A 306 -69.36 11.19 3.50
CA GLU A 306 -69.76 10.53 4.75
C GLU A 306 -71.02 11.20 5.31
N ALA A 307 -72.07 10.40 5.52
CA ALA A 307 -73.37 10.89 5.94
C ALA A 307 -73.33 11.41 7.39
N GLU A 308 -73.83 12.63 7.60
CA GLU A 308 -74.21 13.13 8.93
C GLU A 308 -75.32 12.22 9.50
N VAL A 309 -75.01 11.50 10.57
CA VAL A 309 -76.01 10.77 11.36
C VAL A 309 -76.79 11.80 12.18
N ILE A 310 -78.02 12.10 11.76
CA ILE A 310 -78.98 12.86 12.57
C ILE A 310 -79.56 11.89 13.60
N GLU A 311 -79.24 12.09 14.89
CA GLU A 311 -79.92 11.39 15.98
C GLU A 311 -81.37 11.86 16.09
N GLU A 312 -82.33 10.99 15.75
CA GLU A 312 -83.75 11.25 16.04
C GLU A 312 -84.03 10.99 17.53
N ALA A 313 -84.53 12.04 18.19
CA ALA A 313 -85.08 11.97 19.53
C ALA A 313 -86.50 11.38 19.52
N SER A 314 -86.70 10.25 20.20
CA SER A 314 -87.86 9.89 21.06
C SER A 314 -87.72 8.48 21.62
#